data_AF-A0A0X3S3K5-F1
#
_entry.id   AF-A0A0X3S3K5-F1
#
_cell.length_a   1.000
_cell.length_b   1.000
_cell.length_c   1.000
_cell.angle_alpha   90.00
_cell.angle_beta   90.00
_cell.angle_gamma   90.00
#
_symmetry.space_group_name_H-M   'P 1'
#
loop_
_entity.id
_entity.type
_entity.pdbx_description
1 polymer ?
#
loop_
_entity_poly.entity_id
_entity_poly.type
_entity_poly.pdbx_seq_one_letter_code
_entity_poly.pdbx_strand_id
1 'polypeptide(L)'
;MAAARHLAGSGTHAASLRFAEQVPFTSIHVLEAMAWPNIEWPAAYCAAIAQQAAKAGDPVTVLFLDRRLYAGTGVIALNPAE
;
A
#
# COMPACT_ATOMS: atom_id res chain seq x y z
N MET A 1 10.62 6.01 1.79
CA MET A 1 9.53 5.32 1.07
C MET A 1 10.04 4.02 0.48
N ALA A 2 9.20 2.98 0.40
CA ALA A 2 9.59 1.67 -0.15
C ALA A 2 10.07 1.76 -1.61
N ALA A 3 9.44 2.60 -2.43
CA ALA A 3 9.85 2.85 -3.82
C ALA A 3 11.33 3.30 -3.92
N ALA A 4 11.76 4.23 -3.06
CA ALA A 4 13.12 4.79 -3.07
C ALA A 4 14.24 3.74 -2.90
N ARG A 5 13.91 2.54 -2.39
CA ARG A 5 14.85 1.42 -2.29
C ARG A 5 15.19 0.79 -3.63
N HIS A 6 14.32 0.90 -4.63
CA HIS A 6 14.53 0.38 -5.98
C HIS A 6 15.15 1.42 -6.92
N LEU A 7 14.81 2.71 -6.74
CA LEU A 7 15.39 3.82 -7.48
C LEU A 7 15.45 5.05 -6.59
N ALA A 8 16.64 5.61 -6.35
CA ALA A 8 16.79 6.82 -5.56
C ALA A 8 15.91 7.95 -6.14
N GLY A 9 15.11 8.60 -5.28
CA GLY A 9 14.17 9.64 -5.70
C GLY A 9 12.78 9.14 -6.15
N SER A 10 12.58 7.83 -6.29
CA SER A 10 11.23 7.30 -6.56
C SER A 10 10.33 7.44 -5.32
N GLY A 11 9.16 8.03 -5.53
CA GLY A 11 8.23 8.44 -4.48
C GLY A 11 8.38 9.89 -4.03
N THR A 12 9.49 10.58 -4.32
CA THR A 12 9.69 11.98 -3.90
C THR A 12 8.64 12.92 -4.47
N HIS A 13 8.23 12.69 -5.74
CA HIS A 13 7.14 13.45 -6.34
C HIS A 13 5.81 13.24 -5.59
N ALA A 14 5.44 12.00 -5.30
CA ALA A 14 4.23 11.68 -4.54
C ALA A 14 4.27 12.28 -3.11
N ALA A 15 5.39 12.18 -2.41
CA ALA A 15 5.55 12.78 -1.07
C ALA A 15 5.65 14.31 -1.08
N SER A 16 5.92 14.93 -2.23
CA SER A 16 5.90 16.39 -2.35
C SER A 16 4.49 16.96 -2.53
N LEU A 17 3.49 16.11 -2.75
CA LEU A 17 2.10 16.52 -2.86
C LEU A 17 1.57 16.91 -1.47
N ARG A 18 0.88 18.06 -1.39
CA ARG A 18 0.33 18.61 -0.13
C ARG A 18 -0.64 17.69 0.62
N PHE A 19 -1.13 16.63 -0.03
CA PHE A 19 -2.10 15.69 0.51
C PHE A 19 -1.51 14.30 0.76
N ALA A 20 -0.19 14.13 0.61
CA ALA A 20 0.46 12.85 0.86
C ALA A 20 0.87 12.76 2.35
N GLU A 21 0.23 11.85 3.08
CA GLU A 21 0.60 11.50 4.44
C GLU A 21 1.48 10.24 4.46
N GLN A 22 2.48 10.20 5.34
CA GLN A 22 3.25 8.99 5.61
C GLN A 22 2.67 8.27 6.81
N VAL A 23 2.07 7.09 6.57
CA VAL A 23 1.56 6.23 7.63
C VAL A 23 2.68 5.30 8.12
N PRO A 24 2.97 5.25 9.43
CA PRO A 24 3.91 4.28 10.00
C PRO A 24 3.45 2.85 9.78
N PHE A 25 4.36 1.98 9.35
CA PHE A 25 4.10 0.54 9.30
C PHE A 25 4.43 -0.09 10.66
N THR A 26 3.45 -0.73 11.30
CA THR A 26 3.54 -1.22 12.67
C THR A 26 3.33 -2.73 12.69
N SER A 27 3.50 -3.34 13.87
CA SER A 27 3.29 -4.77 14.10
C SER A 27 1.89 -5.25 13.69
N ILE A 28 0.86 -4.39 13.83
CA ILE A 28 -0.51 -4.73 13.44
C ILE A 28 -0.60 -4.91 11.93
N HIS A 29 0.03 -4.03 11.15
CA HIS A 29 0.09 -4.18 9.70
C HIS A 29 0.86 -5.44 9.28
N VAL A 30 1.92 -5.82 10.01
CA VAL A 30 2.64 -7.09 9.77
C VAL A 30 1.71 -8.28 9.94
N LEU A 31 0.93 -8.33 11.02
CA LEU A 31 0.00 -9.44 11.29
C LEU A 31 -1.04 -9.59 10.16
N GLU A 32 -1.55 -8.48 9.65
CA GLU A 32 -2.47 -8.46 8.51
C GLU A 32 -1.80 -8.99 7.23
N ALA A 33 -0.60 -8.49 6.91
CA ALA A 33 0.15 -8.91 5.74
C ALA A 33 0.50 -10.41 5.76
N MET A 34 0.80 -10.97 6.94
CA MET A 34 1.11 -12.40 7.12
C MET A 34 -0.08 -13.32 6.83
N ALA A 35 -1.31 -12.80 6.80
CA ALA A 35 -2.48 -13.56 6.36
C ALA A 35 -2.49 -13.85 4.85
N TRP A 36 -1.58 -13.22 4.08
CA TRP A 36 -1.47 -13.36 2.62
C TRP A 36 -0.11 -13.95 2.21
N PRO A 37 0.15 -15.24 2.49
CA PRO A 37 1.48 -15.84 2.30
C PRO A 37 1.94 -15.92 0.84
N ASN A 38 1.01 -15.81 -0.12
CA ASN A 38 1.29 -15.92 -1.56
C ASN A 38 1.26 -14.56 -2.28
N ILE A 39 1.14 -13.46 -1.54
CA ILE A 39 1.09 -12.10 -2.10
C ILE A 39 2.47 -11.47 -2.00
N GLU A 40 2.91 -10.81 -3.07
CA GLU A 40 4.19 -10.13 -3.05
C GLU A 40 4.23 -9.02 -1.99
N TRP A 41 5.37 -8.92 -1.31
CA TRP A 41 5.52 -8.02 -0.17
C TRP A 41 5.13 -6.56 -0.44
N PRO A 42 5.46 -5.94 -1.61
CA PRO A 42 5.01 -4.57 -1.89
C PRO A 42 3.48 -4.41 -1.92
N ALA A 43 2.75 -5.42 -2.39
CA ALA A 43 1.29 -5.40 -2.40
C ALA A 43 0.71 -5.72 -1.02
N ALA A 44 1.25 -6.74 -0.33
CA ALA A 44 0.81 -7.12 1.02
C ALA A 44 1.01 -5.98 2.03
N TYR A 45 2.14 -5.26 1.95
CA TYR A 45 2.43 -4.09 2.79
C TYR A 45 1.38 -2.99 2.63
N CYS A 46 1.07 -2.59 1.40
CA CYS A 46 0.11 -1.53 1.11
C CYS A 46 -1.33 -1.97 1.43
N ALA A 47 -1.69 -3.22 1.11
CA ALA A 47 -3.00 -3.77 1.41
C ALA A 47 -3.23 -3.85 2.93
N ALA A 48 -2.21 -4.18 3.72
CA ALA A 48 -2.33 -4.25 5.17
C ALA A 48 -2.65 -2.87 5.79
N ILE A 49 -2.02 -1.82 5.29
CA ILE A 49 -2.31 -0.44 5.70
C ILE A 49 -3.77 -0.09 5.34
N ALA A 50 -4.19 -0.36 4.10
CA ALA A 50 -5.54 -0.05 3.65
C ALA A 50 -6.62 -0.80 4.43
N GLN A 51 -6.38 -2.07 4.75
CA GLN A 51 -7.29 -2.91 5.53
C GLN A 51 -7.42 -2.40 6.97
N GLN A 52 -6.33 -1.96 7.60
CA GLN A 52 -6.38 -1.36 8.94
C GLN A 52 -7.06 0.01 8.95
N ALA A 53 -6.80 0.85 7.94
CA ALA A 53 -7.48 2.13 7.78
C ALA A 53 -9.01 1.95 7.64
N ALA A 54 -9.43 0.97 6.83
CA ALA A 54 -10.85 0.59 6.71
C ALA A 54 -11.46 0.11 8.05
N LYS A 55 -10.73 -0.70 8.84
CA LYS A 55 -11.18 -1.12 10.18
C LYS A 55 -11.28 0.04 11.17
N ALA A 56 -10.46 1.07 11.01
CA ALA A 56 -10.49 2.29 11.81
C ALA A 56 -11.59 3.28 11.38
N GLY A 57 -12.35 2.98 10.31
CA GLY A 57 -13.41 3.84 9.80
C GLY A 57 -12.94 4.91 8.83
N ASP A 58 -11.68 4.87 8.38
CA ASP A 58 -11.09 5.81 7.43
C ASP A 58 -10.53 5.06 6.20
N PRO A 59 -11.40 4.57 5.29
CA PRO A 59 -10.96 3.76 4.17
C PRO A 59 -10.14 4.57 3.17
N VAL A 60 -8.98 4.04 2.78
CA VAL A 60 -8.08 4.66 1.81
C VAL A 60 -8.06 3.89 0.49
N THR A 61 -7.80 4.59 -0.61
CA THR A 61 -7.60 3.97 -1.93
C THR A 61 -6.12 3.71 -2.17
N VAL A 62 -5.78 2.48 -2.54
CA VAL A 62 -4.41 2.11 -2.91
C VAL A 62 -4.16 2.43 -4.38
N LEU A 63 -3.13 3.23 -4.66
CA LEU A 63 -2.68 3.48 -6.03
C LEU A 63 -1.54 2.52 -6.38
N PHE A 64 -1.73 1.72 -7.42
CA PHE A 64 -0.74 0.73 -7.85
C PHE A 64 -0.87 0.41 -9.33
N LEU A 65 0.25 0.35 -10.05
CA LEU A 65 0.24 0.15 -11.51
C LEU A 65 -0.24 -1.25 -11.90
N ASP A 66 0.23 -2.29 -11.20
CA ASP A 66 -0.25 -3.67 -11.42
C ASP A 66 -1.30 -4.08 -10.38
N ARG A 67 -2.59 -3.87 -10.73
CA ARG A 67 -3.73 -4.22 -9.87
C ARG A 67 -3.82 -5.72 -9.57
N ARG A 68 -3.22 -6.58 -10.42
CA ARG A 68 -3.33 -8.04 -10.27
C ARG A 68 -2.61 -8.54 -9.03
N LEU A 69 -1.59 -7.83 -8.56
CA LEU A 69 -0.86 -8.16 -7.33
C LEU A 69 -1.71 -8.05 -6.06
N TYR A 70 -2.89 -7.41 -6.12
CA TYR A 70 -3.81 -7.30 -4.97
C TYR A 70 -4.86 -8.41 -4.96
N ALA A 71 -4.90 -9.28 -5.97
CA ALA A 71 -5.85 -10.39 -6.01
C ALA A 71 -5.69 -11.28 -4.77
N GLY A 72 -6.77 -11.43 -3.99
CA GLY A 72 -6.76 -12.21 -2.74
C GLY A 72 -6.46 -11.43 -1.47
N THR A 73 -6.14 -10.13 -1.54
CA THR A 73 -5.98 -9.27 -0.35
C THR A 73 -7.30 -8.66 0.13
N GLY A 74 -8.35 -8.68 -0.71
CA GLY A 74 -9.61 -7.97 -0.44
C GLY A 74 -9.56 -6.46 -0.70
N VAL A 75 -8.38 -5.93 -1.03
CA VAL A 75 -8.18 -4.51 -1.38
C VAL A 75 -8.26 -4.34 -2.89
N ILE A 76 -9.02 -3.34 -3.34
CA ILE A 76 -9.10 -2.95 -4.76
C ILE A 76 -8.12 -1.80 -4.99
N ALA A 77 -7.02 -2.09 -5.71
CA ALA A 77 -6.08 -1.06 -6.13
C ALA A 77 -6.55 -0.35 -7.41
N LEU A 78 -6.28 0.95 -7.49
CA LEU A 78 -6.51 1.78 -8.67
C LEU A 78 -5.19 1.99 -9.42
N ASN A 79 -5.21 1.78 -10.73
CA ASN A 79 -4.07 2.08 -11.61
C ASN A 79 -4.20 3.55 -12.06
N PRO A 80 -3.29 4.45 -11.65
CA PRO A 80 -3.38 5.86 -12.02
C PRO A 80 -3.03 6.15 -13.50
N ALA A 81 -2.56 5.16 -14.25
CA ALA A 81 -2.26 5.28 -15.68
C ALA A 81 -3.42 4.84 -16.59
N GLU A 82 -4.51 4.33 -16.03
CA GLU A 82 -5.78 4.02 -16.71
C GLU A 82 -6.80 5.12 -16.45
#